data_AF-A0A7W0SFN1-F1
#
_entry.id   AF-A0A7W0SFN1-F1
#
_cell.length_a   1.000
_cell.length_b   1.000
_cell.length_c   1.000
_cell.angle_alpha   90.00
_cell.angle_beta   90.00
_cell.angle_gamma   90.00
#
_symmetry.space_group_name_H-M   'P 1'
#
loop_
_entity.id
_entity.type
_entity.pdbx_description
1 polymer ?
#
loop_
_entity_poly.entity_id
_entity_poly.type
_entity_poly.pdbx_seq_one_letter_code
_entity_poly.pdbx_strand_id
1 'polypeptide(L)'
;MKHGSEDLDFGTDGVLYVAEAGVGGSGPCQTGPEGEACFGLTGGVSSVIQGAVTRVVTGLPSYAPADGTGATGPHDVAEAARQFLVTIGLRGDPEFRAGFGADAAWFGQLIRAKGTTVQSIVDLAAFEAANNPDKGEVDSNPYGLVVSGSRPLVTDAGGNDLLSVSNAGNVGVVAVFPAARSTSRSRVSRCRRCRQRSRLGPTVRRMSAS
;
A
#
# COMPACT_ATOMS: atom_id res chain seq x y z
N MET A 1 -18.70 6.22 -10.70
CA MET A 1 -17.72 6.47 -9.63
C MET A 1 -16.46 5.69 -9.99
N LYS A 2 -15.26 6.25 -9.79
CA LYS A 2 -14.00 5.56 -10.10
C LYS A 2 -13.55 4.81 -8.85
N HIS A 3 -13.29 3.51 -8.95
CA HIS A 3 -12.67 2.74 -7.87
C HIS A 3 -11.14 2.86 -7.99
N GLY A 4 -10.43 2.92 -6.87
CA GLY A 4 -8.97 2.79 -6.86
C GLY A 4 -8.59 1.35 -7.25
N SER A 5 -7.76 1.19 -8.27
CA SER A 5 -7.07 -0.07 -8.56
C SER A 5 -5.70 -0.02 -7.89
N GLU A 6 -5.36 -1.05 -7.12
CA GLU A 6 -4.10 -1.11 -6.39
C GLU A 6 -3.13 -2.04 -7.13
N ASP A 7 -3.50 -3.31 -7.31
CA ASP A 7 -2.70 -4.30 -8.04
C ASP A 7 -3.55 -5.28 -8.89
N LEU A 8 -2.87 -6.12 -9.68
CA LEU A 8 -3.47 -7.08 -10.61
C LEU A 8 -2.63 -8.35 -10.76
N ASP A 9 -3.30 -9.46 -11.10
CA ASP A 9 -2.65 -10.73 -11.40
C ASP A 9 -3.36 -11.51 -12.50
N PHE A 10 -2.64 -12.38 -13.20
CA PHE A 10 -3.20 -13.31 -14.16
C PHE A 10 -3.55 -14.64 -13.50
N GLY A 11 -4.81 -15.06 -13.66
CA GLY A 11 -5.24 -16.40 -13.32
C GLY A 11 -4.59 -17.47 -14.18
N THR A 12 -4.73 -18.70 -13.72
CA THR A 12 -4.29 -19.89 -14.47
C THR A 12 -5.11 -20.14 -15.73
N ASP A 13 -6.28 -19.53 -15.80
CA ASP A 13 -7.18 -19.47 -16.96
C ASP A 13 -6.79 -18.38 -17.99
N GLY A 14 -5.75 -17.57 -17.70
CA GLY A 14 -5.32 -16.45 -18.52
C GLY A 14 -6.20 -15.20 -18.38
N VAL A 15 -7.14 -15.18 -17.43
CA VAL A 15 -7.97 -14.01 -17.12
C VAL A 15 -7.17 -13.05 -16.26
N LEU A 16 -7.24 -11.75 -16.59
CA LEU A 16 -6.66 -10.70 -15.75
C LEU A 16 -7.64 -10.37 -14.62
N TYR A 17 -7.17 -10.43 -13.38
CA TYR A 17 -7.92 -10.03 -12.20
C TYR A 17 -7.31 -8.77 -11.60
N VAL A 18 -8.17 -7.85 -11.16
CA VAL A 18 -7.77 -6.54 -10.61
C VAL A 18 -8.37 -6.40 -9.22
N ALA A 19 -7.53 -6.11 -8.23
CA ALA A 19 -7.97 -5.71 -6.90
C ALA A 19 -8.43 -4.25 -6.93
N GLU A 20 -9.66 -4.02 -6.48
CA GLU A 20 -10.26 -2.70 -6.41
C GLU A 20 -10.44 -2.31 -4.94
N ALA A 21 -9.67 -1.32 -4.49
CA ALA A 21 -9.70 -0.77 -3.13
C ALA A 21 -11.09 -0.24 -2.75
N GLY A 22 -11.89 0.17 -3.72
CA GLY A 22 -13.22 0.75 -3.50
C GLY A 22 -13.19 2.27 -3.50
N VAL A 23 -14.18 2.87 -2.83
CA VAL A 23 -14.38 4.32 -2.73
C VAL A 23 -14.88 4.74 -1.34
N GLY A 24 -14.69 3.90 -0.32
CA GLY A 24 -15.32 4.08 0.98
C GLY A 24 -16.85 3.93 0.92
N GLY A 25 -17.57 4.66 1.77
CA GLY A 25 -19.03 4.66 1.78
C GLY A 25 -19.63 5.61 2.80
N SER A 26 -20.91 5.40 3.12
CA SER A 26 -21.67 6.20 4.10
C SER A 26 -21.69 5.58 5.50
N GLY A 27 -20.79 4.64 5.78
CA GLY A 27 -20.62 4.04 7.09
C GLY A 27 -19.91 4.98 8.07
N PRO A 28 -19.50 4.48 9.25
CA PRO A 28 -18.74 5.26 10.21
C PRO A 28 -17.47 5.83 9.58
N CYS A 29 -17.11 7.05 10.00
CA CYS A 29 -15.89 7.72 9.55
C CYS A 29 -14.87 7.78 10.69
N GLN A 30 -13.59 7.75 10.31
CA GLN A 30 -12.46 7.95 11.21
C GLN A 30 -11.59 9.08 10.67
N THR A 31 -10.98 9.83 11.59
CA THR A 31 -9.97 10.83 11.25
C THR A 31 -8.59 10.25 11.54
N GLY A 32 -7.80 10.02 10.49
CA GLY A 32 -6.41 9.61 10.59
C GLY A 32 -5.45 10.72 10.14
N PRO A 33 -4.15 10.41 10.01
CA PRO A 33 -3.14 11.36 9.52
C PRO A 33 -3.42 11.92 8.12
N GLU A 34 -4.14 11.17 7.29
CA GLU A 34 -4.53 11.56 5.93
C GLU A 34 -5.88 12.31 5.86
N GLY A 35 -6.51 12.55 7.01
CA GLY A 35 -7.81 13.22 7.12
C GLY A 35 -8.96 12.27 7.44
N GLU A 36 -10.19 12.75 7.21
CA GLU A 36 -11.39 11.94 7.41
C GLU A 36 -11.59 10.96 6.26
N ALA A 37 -11.83 9.70 6.59
CA ALA A 37 -12.24 8.68 5.65
C ALA A 37 -13.45 7.92 6.19
N CYS A 38 -14.35 7.49 5.30
CA CYS A 38 -15.60 6.84 5.66
C CYS A 38 -15.67 5.42 5.11
N PHE A 39 -16.15 4.52 5.95
CA PHE A 39 -16.25 3.09 5.65
C PHE A 39 -17.38 2.78 4.65
N GLY A 40 -17.16 1.76 3.81
CA GLY A 40 -18.18 1.15 2.98
C GLY A 40 -17.74 -0.22 2.44
N LEU A 41 -18.71 -1.00 1.98
CA LEU A 41 -18.48 -2.31 1.36
C LEU A 41 -18.35 -2.17 -0.17
N THR A 42 -17.43 -1.32 -0.61
CA THR A 42 -17.26 -0.98 -2.04
C THR A 42 -16.05 -1.61 -2.70
N GLY A 43 -15.18 -2.29 -1.92
CA GLY A 43 -14.03 -3.01 -2.44
C GLY A 43 -14.41 -4.31 -3.15
N GLY A 44 -13.48 -4.85 -3.95
CA GLY A 44 -13.47 -6.25 -4.36
C GLY A 44 -12.58 -6.54 -5.56
N VAL A 45 -13.00 -7.49 -6.41
CA VAL A 45 -12.15 -8.02 -7.49
C VAL A 45 -12.90 -8.04 -8.81
N SER A 46 -12.30 -7.45 -9.83
CA SER A 46 -12.81 -7.46 -11.21
C SER A 46 -12.02 -8.43 -12.08
N SER A 47 -12.69 -9.15 -12.97
CA SER A 47 -12.05 -9.82 -14.10
C SER A 47 -12.07 -8.92 -15.32
N VAL A 48 -11.04 -9.04 -16.16
CA VAL A 48 -10.92 -8.36 -17.44
C VAL A 48 -10.68 -9.40 -18.52
N ILE A 49 -11.66 -9.58 -19.41
CA ILE A 49 -11.61 -10.56 -20.51
C ILE A 49 -11.87 -9.80 -21.80
N GLN A 50 -10.85 -9.73 -22.68
CA GLN A 50 -10.95 -9.05 -23.98
C GLN A 50 -11.47 -7.60 -23.86
N GLY A 51 -11.07 -6.90 -22.80
CA GLY A 51 -11.50 -5.52 -22.50
C GLY A 51 -12.84 -5.39 -21.78
N ALA A 52 -13.59 -6.48 -21.61
CA ALA A 52 -14.81 -6.48 -20.79
C ALA A 52 -14.45 -6.64 -19.31
N VAL A 53 -14.91 -5.70 -18.48
CA VAL A 53 -14.70 -5.71 -17.02
C VAL A 53 -15.94 -6.28 -16.32
N THR A 54 -15.77 -7.26 -15.44
CA THR A 54 -16.87 -7.86 -14.64
C THR A 54 -16.46 -8.04 -13.19
N ARG A 55 -17.31 -7.62 -12.25
CA ARG A 55 -17.05 -7.80 -10.83
C ARG A 55 -17.31 -9.24 -10.41
N VAL A 56 -16.27 -9.95 -9.98
CA VAL A 56 -16.31 -11.37 -9.59
C VAL A 56 -16.32 -11.58 -8.08
N VAL A 57 -15.84 -10.60 -7.32
CA VAL A 57 -15.99 -10.50 -5.86
C VAL A 57 -16.53 -9.12 -5.53
N THR A 58 -17.53 -9.04 -4.65
CA THR A 58 -18.17 -7.78 -4.21
C THR A 58 -18.29 -7.71 -2.70
N GLY A 59 -18.50 -6.50 -2.18
CA GLY A 59 -18.79 -6.29 -0.76
C GLY A 59 -17.57 -6.43 0.16
N LEU A 60 -16.35 -6.20 -0.36
CA LEU A 60 -15.16 -6.15 0.47
C LEU A 60 -15.05 -4.78 1.17
N PRO A 61 -14.46 -4.73 2.37
CA PRO A 61 -14.28 -3.49 3.12
C PRO A 61 -13.46 -2.47 2.31
N SER A 62 -13.85 -1.21 2.44
CA SER A 62 -13.19 -0.05 1.86
C SER A 62 -13.36 1.14 2.79
N TYR A 63 -12.35 1.98 2.95
CA TYR A 63 -12.51 3.33 3.50
C TYR A 63 -11.82 4.33 2.59
N ALA A 64 -12.41 5.51 2.43
CA ALA A 64 -11.83 6.58 1.63
C ALA A 64 -12.35 7.95 2.07
N PRO A 65 -11.61 9.04 1.81
CA PRO A 65 -12.13 10.40 1.84
C PRO A 65 -13.31 10.58 0.88
N ALA A 66 -14.05 11.68 1.04
CA ALA A 66 -15.25 11.96 0.25
C ALA A 66 -15.00 12.04 -1.27
N ASP A 67 -13.78 12.36 -1.71
CA ASP A 67 -13.40 12.39 -3.12
C ASP A 67 -12.92 11.02 -3.67
N GLY A 68 -12.81 10.01 -2.80
CA GLY A 68 -12.39 8.65 -3.12
C GLY A 68 -10.88 8.49 -3.36
N THR A 69 -10.08 9.54 -3.20
CA THR A 69 -8.63 9.47 -3.40
C THR A 69 -7.95 8.71 -2.26
N GLY A 70 -6.96 7.87 -2.59
CA GLY A 70 -6.25 7.09 -1.57
C GLY A 70 -7.14 6.07 -0.83
N ALA A 71 -8.22 5.59 -1.47
CA ALA A 71 -9.07 4.55 -0.89
C ALA A 71 -8.23 3.35 -0.45
N THR A 72 -8.55 2.80 0.71
CA THR A 72 -7.93 1.57 1.23
C THR A 72 -8.97 0.46 1.25
N GLY A 73 -8.57 -0.74 0.85
CA GLY A 73 -9.43 -1.91 0.74
C GLY A 73 -8.62 -3.07 0.17
N PRO A 74 -9.14 -3.83 -0.80
CA PRO A 74 -8.35 -4.79 -1.57
C PRO A 74 -7.13 -4.15 -2.21
N HIS A 75 -5.94 -4.65 -1.87
CA HIS A 75 -4.66 -4.17 -2.40
C HIS A 75 -4.16 -5.08 -3.51
N ASP A 76 -4.20 -6.39 -3.33
CA ASP A 76 -3.76 -7.34 -4.34
C ASP A 76 -4.64 -8.59 -4.36
N VAL A 77 -4.60 -9.34 -5.46
CA VAL A 77 -5.40 -10.52 -5.73
C VAL A 77 -4.57 -11.61 -6.38
N ALA A 78 -4.77 -12.86 -5.96
CA ALA A 78 -4.26 -14.04 -6.65
C ALA A 78 -5.34 -15.11 -6.80
N GLU A 79 -5.40 -15.78 -7.96
CA GLU A 79 -6.31 -16.90 -8.15
C GLU A 79 -5.78 -18.18 -7.47
N ALA A 80 -6.58 -18.80 -6.61
CA ALA A 80 -6.26 -20.08 -5.97
C ALA A 80 -7.48 -21.01 -5.97
N ALA A 81 -7.42 -22.09 -6.76
CA ALA A 81 -8.45 -23.14 -6.81
C ALA A 81 -9.90 -22.61 -7.01
N ARG A 82 -10.10 -21.72 -7.99
CA ARG A 82 -11.40 -21.10 -8.32
C ARG A 82 -11.97 -20.21 -7.19
N GLN A 83 -11.08 -19.74 -6.33
CA GLN A 83 -11.30 -18.70 -5.33
C GLN A 83 -10.21 -17.64 -5.49
N PHE A 84 -10.40 -16.50 -4.83
CA PHE A 84 -9.41 -15.44 -4.81
C PHE A 84 -8.77 -15.37 -3.42
N LEU A 85 -7.46 -15.25 -3.39
CA LEU A 85 -6.74 -14.73 -2.24
C LEU A 85 -6.64 -13.22 -2.42
N VAL A 86 -6.92 -12.47 -1.36
CA VAL A 86 -6.92 -11.00 -1.43
C VAL A 86 -6.25 -10.45 -0.17
N THR A 87 -5.29 -9.55 -0.35
CA THR A 87 -4.77 -8.72 0.74
C THR A 87 -5.71 -7.53 0.91
N ILE A 88 -6.15 -7.28 2.14
CA ILE A 88 -6.90 -6.09 2.48
C ILE A 88 -5.97 -5.18 3.26
N GLY A 89 -5.73 -3.97 2.76
CA GLY A 89 -4.92 -2.95 3.42
C GLY A 89 -5.50 -2.53 4.78
N LEU A 90 -4.72 -1.78 5.55
CA LEU A 90 -5.19 -1.15 6.79
C LEU A 90 -4.58 0.23 6.99
N ARG A 91 -3.28 0.40 6.68
CA ARG A 91 -2.54 1.67 6.85
C ARG A 91 -2.72 2.22 8.27
N GLY A 92 -2.54 1.35 9.25
CA GLY A 92 -2.74 1.72 10.64
C GLY A 92 -2.48 0.57 11.60
N ASP A 93 -2.44 0.92 12.87
CA ASP A 93 -2.52 -0.02 13.98
C ASP A 93 -3.83 -0.83 13.93
N PRO A 94 -3.85 -2.12 14.30
CA PRO A 94 -5.07 -2.94 14.34
C PRO A 94 -6.25 -2.34 15.14
N GLU A 95 -6.00 -1.47 16.10
CA GLU A 95 -7.03 -0.75 16.86
C GLU A 95 -7.74 0.31 16.00
N PHE A 96 -7.08 0.88 14.98
CA PHE A 96 -7.63 1.91 14.10
C PHE A 96 -8.91 1.43 13.40
N ARG A 97 -8.92 0.18 12.88
CA ARG A 97 -10.08 -0.37 12.17
C ARG A 97 -11.31 -0.55 13.06
N ALA A 98 -11.18 -0.64 14.39
CA ALA A 98 -12.32 -0.77 15.29
C ALA A 98 -13.27 0.44 15.21
N GLY A 99 -12.72 1.62 14.90
CA GLY A 99 -13.48 2.86 14.74
C GLY A 99 -14.43 2.89 13.54
N PHE A 100 -14.27 1.97 12.59
CA PHE A 100 -15.16 1.81 11.44
C PHE A 100 -16.33 0.83 11.68
N GLY A 101 -16.34 0.13 12.82
CA GLY A 101 -17.35 -0.86 13.19
C GLY A 101 -16.91 -2.31 12.92
N ALA A 102 -17.80 -3.26 13.22
CA ALA A 102 -17.46 -4.69 13.23
C ALA A 102 -16.99 -5.22 11.85
N ASP A 103 -17.59 -4.73 10.77
CA ASP A 103 -17.25 -5.16 9.40
C ASP A 103 -15.85 -4.70 8.95
N ALA A 104 -15.23 -3.77 9.69
CA ALA A 104 -13.87 -3.33 9.42
C ALA A 104 -12.80 -4.27 10.00
N ALA A 105 -13.20 -5.30 10.76
CA ALA A 105 -12.27 -6.32 11.26
C ALA A 105 -11.44 -6.99 10.15
N TRP A 106 -11.93 -6.97 8.90
CA TRP A 106 -11.29 -7.52 7.72
C TRP A 106 -10.10 -6.72 7.17
N PHE A 107 -9.92 -5.45 7.56
CA PHE A 107 -8.73 -4.67 7.14
C PHE A 107 -7.46 -5.25 7.75
N GLY A 108 -6.35 -5.24 7.03
CA GLY A 108 -5.07 -5.77 7.52
C GLY A 108 -4.99 -7.31 7.48
N GLN A 109 -5.85 -7.97 6.71
CA GLN A 109 -5.90 -9.43 6.61
C GLN A 109 -5.52 -9.94 5.22
N LEU A 110 -5.07 -11.20 5.19
CA LEU A 110 -5.14 -12.03 3.99
C LEU A 110 -6.43 -12.88 4.07
N ILE A 111 -7.28 -12.77 3.04
CA ILE A 111 -8.57 -13.45 2.99
C ILE A 111 -8.69 -14.38 1.79
N ARG A 112 -9.63 -15.35 1.88
CA ARG A 112 -10.23 -16.03 0.73
C ARG A 112 -11.55 -15.37 0.38
N ALA A 113 -11.80 -15.13 -0.90
CA ALA A 113 -13.04 -14.56 -1.38
C ALA A 113 -13.60 -15.31 -2.60
N LYS A 114 -14.94 -15.39 -2.68
CA LYS A 114 -15.67 -15.93 -3.84
C LYS A 114 -17.07 -15.32 -3.89
N GLY A 115 -17.36 -14.52 -4.91
CA GLY A 115 -18.62 -13.77 -4.98
C GLY A 115 -18.75 -12.83 -3.78
N THR A 116 -19.71 -13.08 -2.90
CA THR A 116 -19.91 -12.32 -1.65
C THR A 116 -19.42 -13.08 -0.41
N THR A 117 -18.88 -14.29 -0.58
CA THR A 117 -18.38 -15.09 0.54
C THR A 117 -16.93 -14.74 0.83
N VAL A 118 -16.63 -14.41 2.08
CA VAL A 118 -15.30 -14.05 2.58
C VAL A 118 -14.93 -14.93 3.77
N GLN A 119 -13.66 -15.32 3.84
CA GLN A 119 -13.10 -16.08 4.95
C GLN A 119 -11.70 -15.56 5.28
N SER A 120 -11.41 -15.38 6.57
CA SER A 120 -10.06 -15.04 7.03
C SER A 120 -9.13 -16.22 6.79
N ILE A 121 -7.94 -15.97 6.22
CA ILE A 121 -6.83 -16.91 6.32
C ILE A 121 -6.00 -16.54 7.55
N VAL A 122 -5.62 -15.27 7.64
CA VAL A 122 -4.80 -14.74 8.73
C VAL A 122 -4.95 -13.23 8.85
N ASP A 123 -4.89 -12.76 10.09
CA ASP A 123 -4.83 -11.35 10.46
C ASP A 123 -3.37 -10.91 10.56
N LEU A 124 -2.89 -10.24 9.51
CA LEU A 124 -1.49 -9.81 9.39
C LEU A 124 -1.21 -8.60 10.26
N ALA A 125 -2.20 -7.72 10.43
CA ALA A 125 -2.11 -6.61 11.35
C ALA A 125 -1.98 -7.09 12.81
N ALA A 126 -2.75 -8.10 13.21
CA ALA A 126 -2.57 -8.72 14.52
C ALA A 126 -1.20 -9.43 14.66
N PHE A 127 -0.69 -10.03 13.58
CA PHE A 127 0.64 -10.63 13.56
C PHE A 127 1.74 -9.58 13.78
N GLU A 128 1.68 -8.46 13.07
CA GLU A 128 2.64 -7.35 13.22
C GLU A 128 2.58 -6.80 14.65
N ALA A 129 1.40 -6.49 15.20
CA ALA A 129 1.27 -6.00 16.56
C ALA A 129 1.87 -6.95 17.62
N ALA A 130 1.80 -8.26 17.40
CA ALA A 130 2.32 -9.26 18.32
C ALA A 130 3.83 -9.52 18.17
N ASN A 131 4.39 -9.37 16.97
CA ASN A 131 5.75 -9.82 16.66
C ASN A 131 6.71 -8.70 16.26
N ASN A 132 6.17 -7.63 15.66
CA ASN A 132 6.85 -6.45 15.13
C ASN A 132 8.25 -6.77 14.56
N PRO A 133 8.32 -7.50 13.41
CA PRO A 133 9.58 -8.06 12.92
C PRO A 133 10.64 -7.01 12.59
N ASP A 134 10.23 -5.85 12.07
CA ASP A 134 11.12 -4.74 11.72
C ASP A 134 11.46 -3.83 12.92
N LYS A 135 10.71 -3.97 14.03
CA LYS A 135 10.81 -3.18 15.27
C LYS A 135 10.48 -1.70 15.05
N GLY A 136 9.72 -1.41 14.00
CA GLY A 136 9.20 -0.11 13.64
C GLY A 136 7.94 0.24 14.42
N GLU A 137 7.21 1.20 13.87
CA GLU A 137 5.84 1.49 14.30
C GLU A 137 4.94 0.34 13.86
N VAL A 138 3.93 0.01 14.68
CA VAL A 138 2.91 -0.98 14.29
C VAL A 138 1.93 -0.25 13.37
N ASP A 139 2.02 -0.53 12.07
CA ASP A 139 1.29 0.20 11.03
C ASP A 139 0.93 -0.70 9.83
N SER A 140 0.55 -1.94 10.10
CA SER A 140 0.36 -2.98 9.08
C SER A 140 -0.47 -2.50 7.90
N ASN A 141 0.03 -2.84 6.72
CA ASN A 141 -0.63 -2.59 5.47
C ASN A 141 -0.25 -3.67 4.47
N PRO A 142 -0.87 -4.87 4.56
CA PRO A 142 -0.65 -5.93 3.60
C PRO A 142 -0.93 -5.41 2.19
N TYR A 143 0.03 -5.61 1.30
CA TYR A 143 -0.02 -5.04 -0.04
C TYR A 143 0.14 -6.13 -1.09
N GLY A 144 1.38 -6.41 -1.52
CA GLY A 144 1.66 -7.36 -2.59
C GLY A 144 1.45 -8.81 -2.14
N LEU A 145 0.97 -9.63 -3.06
CA LEU A 145 0.59 -11.02 -2.87
C LEU A 145 1.07 -11.85 -4.06
N VAL A 146 1.79 -12.93 -3.77
CA VAL A 146 2.10 -13.94 -4.78
C VAL A 146 1.91 -15.34 -4.20
N VAL A 147 1.38 -16.26 -5.01
CA VAL A 147 1.24 -17.66 -4.62
C VAL A 147 2.44 -18.45 -5.14
N SER A 148 3.33 -18.86 -4.23
CA SER A 148 4.47 -19.73 -4.54
C SER A 148 4.14 -21.17 -4.17
N GLY A 149 3.69 -21.96 -5.15
CA GLY A 149 3.23 -23.33 -4.92
C GLY A 149 1.96 -23.35 -4.06
N SER A 150 2.02 -23.91 -2.85
CA SER A 150 0.88 -23.93 -1.92
C SER A 150 0.97 -22.88 -0.81
N ARG A 151 1.85 -21.86 -0.96
CA ARG A 151 2.12 -20.87 0.08
C ARG A 151 1.97 -19.46 -0.50
N PRO A 152 1.01 -18.66 0.00
CA PRO A 152 1.00 -17.23 -0.23
C PRO A 152 2.23 -16.59 0.40
N LEU A 153 2.86 -15.70 -0.34
CA LEU A 153 3.83 -14.73 0.15
C LEU A 153 3.16 -13.37 0.09
N VAL A 154 3.27 -12.60 1.18
CA VAL A 154 2.65 -11.28 1.32
C VAL A 154 3.72 -10.29 1.74
N THR A 155 3.80 -9.15 1.07
CA THR A 155 4.54 -8.01 1.59
C THR A 155 3.63 -7.19 2.49
N ASP A 156 4.06 -6.94 3.72
CA ASP A 156 3.46 -5.92 4.57
C ASP A 156 4.21 -4.61 4.33
N ALA A 157 3.54 -3.64 3.69
CA ALA A 157 4.16 -2.36 3.39
C ALA A 157 4.36 -1.52 4.66
N GLY A 158 3.51 -1.70 5.66
CA GLY A 158 3.59 -1.04 6.96
C GLY A 158 4.65 -1.67 7.85
N GLY A 159 4.60 -3.01 7.98
CA GLY A 159 5.56 -3.79 8.77
C GLY A 159 6.93 -3.96 8.11
N ASN A 160 7.11 -3.45 6.89
CA ASN A 160 8.37 -3.43 6.14
C ASN A 160 9.02 -4.83 6.08
N ASP A 161 8.20 -5.85 5.83
CA ASP A 161 8.60 -7.25 5.81
C ASP A 161 7.95 -8.07 4.69
N LEU A 162 8.51 -9.25 4.46
CA LEU A 162 7.99 -10.28 3.57
C LEU A 162 7.59 -11.48 4.42
N LEU A 163 6.32 -11.84 4.34
CA LEU A 163 5.70 -12.89 5.12
C LEU A 163 5.33 -14.07 4.23
N SER A 164 5.45 -15.28 4.78
CA SER A 164 4.90 -16.50 4.21
C SER A 164 3.73 -16.99 5.04
N VAL A 165 2.65 -17.36 4.38
CA VAL A 165 1.44 -17.87 5.04
C VAL A 165 1.28 -19.36 4.69
N SER A 166 1.04 -20.17 5.70
CA SER A 166 0.72 -21.59 5.50
C SER A 166 -0.77 -21.79 5.25
N ASN A 167 -1.16 -22.97 4.74
CA ASN A 167 -2.59 -23.33 4.58
C ASN A 167 -3.37 -23.31 5.90
N ALA A 168 -2.69 -23.46 7.03
CA ALA A 168 -3.29 -23.41 8.37
C ALA A 168 -3.34 -21.98 8.96
N GLY A 169 -2.94 -20.95 8.20
CA GLY A 169 -2.93 -19.56 8.66
C GLY A 169 -1.68 -19.15 9.46
N ASN A 170 -0.73 -20.06 9.70
CA ASN A 170 0.52 -19.70 10.37
C ASN A 170 1.38 -18.78 9.50
N VAL A 171 1.90 -17.72 10.10
CA VAL A 171 2.80 -16.74 9.48
C VAL A 171 4.25 -17.09 9.80
N GLY A 172 5.13 -16.99 8.81
CA GLY A 172 6.58 -17.01 9.00
C GLY A 172 7.23 -15.84 8.28
N VAL A 173 8.11 -15.12 8.98
CA VAL A 173 8.90 -14.02 8.41
C VAL A 173 9.95 -14.59 7.46
N VAL A 174 9.88 -14.21 6.19
CA VAL A 174 10.85 -14.60 5.15
C VAL A 174 12.01 -13.60 5.12
N ALA A 175 11.68 -12.31 5.18
CA ALA A 175 12.66 -11.23 5.21
C ALA A 175 12.09 -10.00 5.91
N VAL A 176 12.98 -9.19 6.46
CA VAL A 176 12.69 -7.83 6.93
C VAL A 176 13.52 -6.89 6.06
N PHE A 177 12.89 -5.88 5.46
CA PHE A 177 13.59 -4.94 4.60
C PHE A 177 14.31 -3.87 5.43
N PRO A 178 15.47 -3.37 4.99
CA PRO A 178 16.17 -2.32 5.72
C PRO A 178 15.38 -1.01 5.67
N ALA A 179 15.24 -0.34 6.82
CA ALA A 179 14.69 1.01 6.86
C ALA A 179 15.45 1.93 5.88
N ALA A 180 14.71 2.70 5.09
CA ALA A 180 15.29 3.65 4.15
C ALA A 180 16.16 4.66 4.92
N ARG A 181 17.48 4.60 4.73
CA ARG A 181 18.38 5.63 5.26
C ARG A 181 18.08 6.93 4.53
N SER A 182 17.52 7.91 5.22
CA SER A 182 17.47 9.28 4.73
C SER A 182 18.89 9.84 4.67
N THR A 183 19.63 9.58 3.59
CA THR A 183 20.87 10.32 3.36
C THR A 183 20.49 11.74 2.99
N SER A 184 20.37 12.61 3.99
CA SER A 184 20.39 14.05 3.74
C SER A 184 21.78 14.38 3.18
N ARG A 185 21.91 14.42 1.85
CA ARG A 185 23.09 14.99 1.22
C ARG A 185 23.00 16.51 1.41
N SER A 186 23.35 16.99 2.59
CA SER A 186 23.77 18.38 2.75
C SER A 186 25.10 18.55 2.00
N ARG A 187 25.02 18.80 0.70
CA ARG A 187 26.14 19.33 -0.08
C ARG A 187 25.91 20.81 -0.31
N VAL A 188 26.16 21.61 0.71
CA VAL A 188 26.65 22.97 0.50
C VAL A 188 28.12 23.00 0.90
N SER A 189 28.97 22.40 0.07
CA SER A 189 30.41 22.65 0.11
C SER A 189 30.63 24.07 -0.40
N ARG A 190 30.75 25.06 0.50
CA ARG A 190 31.27 26.38 0.12
C ARG A 190 32.66 26.18 -0.51
N CYS A 191 32.81 26.53 -1.78
CA CYS A 191 34.09 26.48 -2.47
C CYS A 191 35.05 27.54 -1.89
N ARG A 192 35.82 27.17 -0.86
CA ARG A 192 36.98 27.94 -0.38
C ARG A 192 38.15 27.67 -1.32
N ARG A 193 38.25 28.44 -2.41
CA ARG A 193 39.44 28.76 -3.25
C ARG A 193 39.06 28.82 -4.73
N CYS A 194 38.51 29.96 -5.15
CA CYS A 194 38.68 30.40 -6.53
C CYS A 194 39.34 31.78 -6.55
N ARG A 195 40.65 31.75 -6.85
CA ARG A 195 41.49 32.80 -7.45
C ARG A 195 41.86 34.04 -6.61
N GLN A 196 43.02 33.93 -5.97
CA GLN A 196 44.02 35.02 -6.01
C GLN A 196 44.94 34.85 -7.23
N ARG A 197 45.45 36.00 -7.71
CA ARG A 197 46.45 36.25 -8.79
C ARG A 197 45.84 36.35 -10.20
N SER A 198 46.11 37.37 -11.01
CA SER A 198 47.31 38.23 -11.11
C SER A 198 47.02 39.59 -11.78
N ARG A 199 47.76 40.61 -11.35
CA ARG A 199 47.87 41.97 -11.94
C ARG A 199 48.51 41.94 -13.33
N LEU A 200 48.13 42.88 -14.21
CA LEU A 200 49.01 43.75 -15.04
C LEU A 200 48.13 44.67 -15.92
N GLY A 201 48.39 45.98 -15.90
CA GLY A 201 47.73 47.02 -16.73
C GLY A 201 48.20 47.01 -18.21
N PRO A 202 47.83 47.99 -19.07
CA PRO A 202 48.06 49.42 -18.82
C PRO A 202 46.95 50.43 -19.26
N THR A 203 47.05 51.62 -18.66
CA THR A 203 46.86 53.02 -19.14
C THR A 203 46.12 53.30 -20.47
N VAL A 204 45.17 54.26 -20.49
CA VAL A 204 45.20 55.56 -21.23
C VAL A 204 43.95 56.44 -20.97
N ARG A 205 44.22 57.66 -20.49
CA ARG A 205 43.58 59.00 -20.58
C ARG A 205 42.10 59.25 -21.01
N ARG A 206 41.46 60.09 -20.17
CA ARG A 206 40.69 61.35 -20.40
C ARG A 206 39.61 61.40 -21.50
N MET A 207 38.38 61.86 -21.16
CA MET A 207 37.92 63.26 -21.26
C MET A 207 36.41 63.40 -20.88
N SER A 208 36.06 64.55 -20.31
CA SER A 208 34.71 64.96 -19.89
C SER A 208 33.84 65.47 -21.04
N ALA A 209 32.50 65.38 -20.88
CA ALA A 209 31.42 66.27 -21.37
C ALA A 209 30.10 65.48 -21.28
N SER A 210 28.95 65.97 -20.82
CA SER A 210 28.47 67.22 -20.20
C SER A 210 27.27 66.85 -19.32
#